data_AF-A0A101MYC7-F1
#
_entry.id   AF-A0A101MYC7-F1
#
_cell.length_a   1.000
_cell.length_b   1.000
_cell.length_c   1.000
_cell.angle_alpha   90.00
_cell.angle_beta   90.00
_cell.angle_gamma   90.00
#
_symmetry.space_group_name_H-M   'P 1'
#
loop_
_entity.id
_entity.type
_entity.pdbx_description
1 polymer ?
#
loop_
_entity_poly.entity_id
_entity_poly.type
_entity_poly.pdbx_seq_one_letter_code
_entity_poly.pdbx_strand_id
1 'polypeptide(L)'
;MPPSLSDGGLRSAVVLREAFPGLPGLVQRLSPREREVLGLIAEGRTNAGLAKQLFISEAAVNKHIGNIFDKLDLPVDTDGHRRVLAVLAFLRA
;
A
#
# COMPACT_ATOMS: atom_id res chain seq x y z
N MET A 1 -33.05 -11.07 7.84
CA MET A 1 -31.58 -10.91 7.91
C MET A 1 -31.14 -9.96 6.81
N PRO A 2 -30.38 -8.90 7.08
CA PRO A 2 -29.70 -8.17 6.03
C PRO A 2 -28.47 -8.98 5.52
N PRO A 3 -28.04 -8.76 4.28
CA PRO A 3 -27.04 -9.58 3.59
C PRO A 3 -25.61 -9.38 4.11
N SER A 4 -24.80 -10.43 3.97
CA SER A 4 -23.39 -10.53 4.37
C SER A 4 -22.52 -9.48 3.67
N LEU A 5 -21.93 -8.58 4.46
CA LEU A 5 -20.97 -7.56 4.04
C LEU A 5 -19.59 -8.20 3.78
N SER A 6 -19.38 -8.74 2.58
CA SER A 6 -18.03 -8.94 2.01
C SER A 6 -17.59 -7.73 1.15
N ASP A 7 -18.29 -6.60 1.26
CA ASP A 7 -18.08 -5.35 0.51
C ASP A 7 -17.15 -4.35 1.23
N GLY A 8 -15.97 -4.81 1.65
CA GLY A 8 -15.00 -3.99 2.42
C GLY A 8 -14.32 -2.90 1.58
N GLY A 9 -13.94 -3.19 0.33
CA GLY A 9 -12.97 -2.38 -0.42
C GLY A 9 -13.42 -0.95 -0.77
N LEU A 10 -14.72 -0.74 -1.07
CA LEU A 10 -15.25 0.58 -1.42
C LEU A 10 -15.58 1.44 -0.20
N ARG A 11 -16.03 0.83 0.91
CA ARG A 11 -16.23 1.54 2.18
C ARG A 11 -14.91 2.03 2.76
N SER A 12 -13.82 1.29 2.57
CA SER A 12 -12.48 1.76 2.94
C SER A 12 -12.15 3.10 2.27
N ALA A 13 -12.35 3.27 0.97
CA ALA A 13 -11.89 4.47 0.25
C ALA A 13 -12.41 5.82 0.78
N VAL A 14 -13.64 5.86 1.32
CA VAL A 14 -14.27 7.05 1.91
C VAL A 14 -13.86 7.21 3.38
N VAL A 15 -13.92 6.14 4.17
CA VAL A 15 -13.45 6.13 5.57
C VAL A 15 -11.97 6.53 5.65
N LEU A 16 -11.15 6.13 4.68
CA LEU A 16 -9.72 6.44 4.62
C LEU A 16 -9.41 7.91 4.39
N ARG A 17 -10.26 8.64 3.66
CA ARG A 17 -10.09 10.09 3.47
C ARG A 17 -10.25 10.83 4.79
N GLU A 18 -11.20 10.41 5.62
CA GLU A 18 -11.43 11.02 6.92
C GLU A 18 -10.46 10.52 7.99
N ALA A 19 -10.10 9.23 7.94
CA ALA A 19 -9.20 8.61 8.91
C ALA A 19 -7.73 9.05 8.74
N PHE A 20 -7.30 9.40 7.52
CA PHE A 20 -5.89 9.73 7.25
C PHE A 20 -5.70 10.87 6.24
N PRO A 21 -6.08 12.11 6.59
CA PRO A 21 -6.00 13.27 5.70
C PRO A 21 -4.55 13.63 5.26
N GLY A 22 -3.53 13.15 5.99
CA GLY A 22 -2.11 13.41 5.70
C GLY A 22 -1.41 12.40 4.78
N LEU A 23 -2.07 11.30 4.39
CA LEU A 23 -1.44 10.21 3.60
C LEU A 23 -0.71 10.66 2.32
N PRO A 24 -1.26 11.55 1.49
CA PRO A 24 -0.57 12.00 0.28
C PRO A 24 0.80 12.64 0.57
N GLY A 25 0.90 13.43 1.66
CA GLY A 25 2.16 14.04 2.08
C GLY A 25 3.18 13.02 2.60
N LEU A 26 2.71 11.89 3.17
CA LEU A 26 3.58 10.83 3.65
C LEU A 26 4.29 10.08 2.49
N VAL A 27 3.68 10.02 1.31
CA VAL A 27 4.30 9.43 0.11
C VAL A 27 5.58 10.17 -0.28
N GLN A 28 5.68 11.48 -0.02
CA GLN A 28 6.89 12.25 -0.29
C GLN A 28 8.07 11.87 0.63
N ARG A 29 7.80 11.29 1.81
CA ARG A 29 8.82 10.82 2.78
C ARG A 29 9.47 9.51 2.36
N LEU A 30 8.89 8.81 1.37
CA LEU A 30 9.47 7.59 0.82
C LEU A 30 10.76 7.92 0.06
N SER A 31 11.76 7.04 0.21
CA SER A 31 12.97 7.10 -0.60
C SER A 31 12.65 6.83 -2.08
N PRO A 32 13.55 7.19 -3.01
CA PRO A 32 13.34 6.92 -4.44
C PRO A 32 13.03 5.44 -4.73
N ARG A 33 13.73 4.51 -4.06
CA ARG A 33 13.51 3.07 -4.23
C ARG A 33 12.17 2.60 -3.66
N GLU A 34 11.73 3.18 -2.55
CA GLU A 34 10.41 2.86 -1.97
C GLU A 34 9.27 3.38 -2.85
N ARG A 35 9.43 4.56 -3.47
CA ARG A 35 8.46 5.07 -4.46
C ARG A 35 8.39 4.20 -5.70
N GLU A 36 9.53 3.75 -6.21
CA GLU A 36 9.60 2.80 -7.34
C GLU A 36 8.85 1.50 -7.01
N VAL A 37 9.14 0.90 -5.85
CA VAL A 37 8.42 -0.29 -5.36
C VAL A 37 6.92 -0.01 -5.27
N LEU A 38 6.51 1.11 -4.68
CA LEU A 38 5.10 1.46 -4.53
C LEU A 38 4.38 1.69 -5.87
N GLY A 39 5.05 2.27 -6.86
CA GLY A 39 4.52 2.41 -8.22
C GLY A 39 4.25 1.06 -8.86
N LEU A 40 5.18 0.11 -8.75
CA LEU A 40 5.00 -1.24 -9.27
C LEU A 40 3.92 -2.04 -8.50
N ILE A 41 3.74 -1.78 -7.21
CA ILE A 41 2.61 -2.29 -6.44
C ILE A 41 1.29 -1.75 -7.01
N ALA A 42 1.24 -0.46 -7.34
CA ALA A 42 0.06 0.20 -7.93
C ALA A 42 -0.27 -0.32 -9.34
N GLU A 43 0.73 -0.77 -10.10
CA GLU A 43 0.53 -1.52 -11.36
C GLU A 43 -0.04 -2.94 -11.15
N GLY A 44 -0.20 -3.40 -9.91
CA GLY A 44 -0.73 -4.73 -9.60
C GLY A 44 0.31 -5.85 -9.70
N ARG A 45 1.62 -5.54 -9.66
CA ARG A 45 2.67 -6.57 -9.70
C ARG A 45 2.68 -7.43 -8.43
N THR A 46 2.95 -8.73 -8.58
CA THR A 46 3.23 -9.65 -7.46
C THR A 46 4.61 -9.39 -6.86
N ASN A 47 4.87 -9.91 -5.66
CA ASN A 47 6.20 -9.79 -5.03
C ASN A 47 7.31 -10.47 -5.86
N ALA A 48 7.01 -11.61 -6.48
CA ALA A 48 7.91 -12.26 -7.44
C ALA A 48 8.13 -11.40 -8.70
N GLY A 49 7.10 -10.72 -9.20
CA GLY A 49 7.22 -9.79 -10.33
C GLY A 49 8.10 -8.58 -10.00
N LEU A 50 7.89 -7.99 -8.82
CA LEU A 50 8.73 -6.93 -8.25
C LEU A 50 10.19 -7.37 -8.15
N ALA A 51 10.44 -8.55 -7.56
CA ALA A 51 11.78 -9.10 -7.37
C ALA A 51 12.53 -9.23 -8.70
N LYS A 52 11.86 -9.75 -9.74
CA LYS A 52 12.42 -9.87 -11.09
C LYS A 52 12.73 -8.51 -11.72
N GLN A 53 11.79 -7.58 -11.67
CA GLN A 53 11.94 -6.26 -12.31
C GLN A 53 13.00 -5.40 -11.63
N LEU A 54 13.13 -5.54 -10.31
CA LEU A 54 14.05 -4.76 -9.49
C LEU A 54 15.41 -5.44 -9.29
N PHE A 55 15.59 -6.66 -9.81
CA PHE A 55 16.78 -7.50 -9.65
C PHE A 55 17.19 -7.72 -8.18
N ILE A 56 16.21 -8.00 -7.31
CA ILE A 56 16.41 -8.26 -5.88
C ILE A 56 15.63 -9.52 -5.45
N SER A 57 15.88 -10.02 -4.24
CA SER A 57 15.13 -11.15 -3.70
C SER A 57 13.72 -10.76 -3.27
N GLU A 58 12.80 -11.73 -3.24
CA GLU A 58 11.45 -11.51 -2.68
C GLU A 58 11.49 -11.09 -1.20
N ALA A 59 12.48 -11.56 -0.44
CA ALA A 59 12.71 -11.12 0.93
C ALA A 59 13.06 -9.62 1.01
N ALA A 60 13.89 -9.13 0.07
CA ALA A 60 14.19 -7.70 -0.04
C ALA A 60 12.95 -6.88 -0.45
N VAL A 61 12.12 -7.40 -1.36
CA VAL A 61 10.82 -6.79 -1.70
C VAL A 61 9.92 -6.69 -0.47
N ASN A 62 9.76 -7.78 0.29
CA ASN A 62 8.96 -7.77 1.51
C ASN A 62 9.47 -6.76 2.55
N LYS A 63 10.80 -6.62 2.67
CA LYS A 63 11.41 -5.59 3.53
C LYS A 63 11.07 -4.17 3.06
N HIS A 64 11.15 -3.89 1.76
CA HIS A 64 10.74 -2.60 1.21
C HIS A 64 9.25 -2.33 1.46
N ILE A 65 8.38 -3.33 1.27
CA ILE A 65 6.94 -3.21 1.52
C ILE A 65 6.67 -2.89 2.99
N GLY A 66 7.32 -3.59 3.93
CA GLY A 66 7.21 -3.30 5.36
C GLY A 66 7.60 -1.85 5.68
N ASN A 67 8.77 -1.42 5.22
CA ASN A 67 9.25 -0.06 5.44
C ASN A 67 8.31 1.01 4.84
N ILE A 68 7.69 0.73 3.68
CA ILE A 68 6.69 1.63 3.07
C ILE A 68 5.49 1.76 3.98
N PHE A 69 4.95 0.64 4.49
CA PHE A 69 3.78 0.67 5.37
C PHE A 69 4.06 1.43 6.66
N ASP A 70 5.24 1.23 7.25
CA ASP A 70 5.67 1.94 8.45
C ASP A 70 5.81 3.45 8.18
N LYS A 71 6.39 3.84 7.05
CA LYS A 71 6.57 5.26 6.69
C LYS A 71 5.28 5.98 6.31
N LEU A 72 4.28 5.23 5.88
CA LEU A 72 2.94 5.73 5.60
C LEU A 72 2.03 5.68 6.84
N ASP A 73 2.56 5.31 8.01
CA ASP A 73 1.83 5.12 9.27
C ASP A 73 0.57 4.23 9.09
N LEU A 74 0.68 3.21 8.24
CA LEU A 74 -0.44 2.32 7.97
C LEU A 74 -0.60 1.33 9.14
N PRO A 75 -1.80 1.24 9.75
CA PRO A 75 -2.01 0.36 10.89
C PRO A 75 -1.72 -1.09 10.50
N VAL A 76 -1.17 -1.85 11.44
CA VAL A 76 -0.92 -3.29 11.29
C VAL A 76 -2.26 -4.02 11.32
N ASP A 77 -2.99 -3.93 10.21
CA ASP A 77 -4.27 -4.60 10.07
C ASP A 77 -4.06 -6.04 9.58
N THR A 78 -4.89 -6.94 10.08
CA THR A 78 -4.76 -8.40 9.94
C THR A 78 -5.38 -8.89 8.63
N ASP A 79 -6.27 -8.10 8.02
CA ASP A 79 -7.07 -8.47 6.84
C ASP A 79 -6.48 -8.02 5.47
N GLY A 80 -5.20 -7.65 5.42
CA GLY A 80 -4.49 -7.46 4.14
C GLY A 80 -4.77 -6.14 3.40
N HIS A 81 -5.55 -5.23 3.97
CA HIS A 81 -5.92 -3.97 3.33
C HIS A 81 -4.76 -2.99 3.14
N ARG A 82 -3.66 -3.11 3.89
CA ARG A 82 -2.50 -2.19 3.86
C ARG A 82 -1.92 -1.94 2.47
N ARG A 83 -1.88 -2.96 1.61
CA ARG A 83 -1.37 -2.80 0.23
C ARG A 83 -2.29 -1.90 -0.59
N VAL A 84 -3.61 -2.07 -0.45
CA VAL A 84 -4.61 -1.21 -1.09
C VAL A 84 -4.51 0.22 -0.55
N LEU A 85 -4.32 0.39 0.77
CA LEU A 85 -4.14 1.71 1.38
C LEU A 85 -2.93 2.45 0.83
N ALA A 86 -1.79 1.76 0.73
CA ALA A 86 -0.57 2.32 0.18
C ALA A 86 -0.74 2.76 -1.28
N VAL A 87 -1.44 1.95 -2.10
CA VAL A 87 -1.73 2.29 -3.50
C VAL A 87 -2.66 3.49 -3.60
N LEU A 88 -3.73 3.54 -2.79
CA LEU A 88 -4.63 4.69 -2.77
C LEU A 88 -3.93 5.98 -2.33
N ALA A 89 -3.00 5.89 -1.37
CA ALA A 89 -2.18 7.02 -0.97
C ALA A 89 -1.28 7.50 -2.13
N PHE A 90 -0.64 6.57 -2.85
CA PHE A 90 0.22 6.87 -4.00
C PHE A 90 -0.54 7.52 -5.16
N LEU A 91 -1.72 7.01 -5.52
CA LEU A 91 -2.53 7.54 -6.63
C LEU A 91 -3.16 8.91 -6.35
N ARG A 92 -3.17 9.34 -5.09
CA ARG A 92 -3.72 10.63 -4.64
C ARG A 92 -2.64 11.67 -4.29
N ALA A 93 -1.36 11.29 -4.41
CA ALA A 93 -0.21 12.12 -4.06
C ALA A 93 0.22 13.06 -5.19
#